data_AF-A0A368FY19-F1
#
_entry.id   AF-A0A368FY19-F1
#
_cell.length_a   1.000
_cell.length_b   1.000
_cell.length_c   1.000
_cell.angle_alpha   90.00
_cell.angle_beta   90.00
_cell.angle_gamma   90.00
#
_symmetry.space_group_name_H-M   'P 1'
#
loop_
_entity.id
_entity.type
_entity.pdbx_description
1 polymer ?
#
loop_
_entity_poly.entity_id
_entity_poly.type
_entity_poly.pdbx_seq_one_letter_code
_entity_poly.pdbx_strand_id
1 'polypeptide(L)'
;MAFRIAIQEHAVRKSNKEIQWHHIMPYAPWQGAFHERLIKSIKHALYKALRRTTQHSFDHMVTVVTEIEATLNSRPLTYQGSTLGTLTLIRPIDFLQRNISFH
;
A
#
# COMPACT_ATOMS: atom_id res chain seq x y z
N MET A 1 -27.19 25.94 12.37
CA MET A 1 -27.83 24.61 12.51
C MET A 1 -27.62 23.71 11.28
N ALA A 2 -26.41 23.59 10.70
CA ALA A 2 -26.15 22.52 9.71
C ALA A 2 -24.67 22.19 9.50
N PHE A 3 -23.76 23.17 9.62
CA PHE A 3 -22.35 22.95 9.29
C PHE A 3 -21.43 22.62 10.47
N ARG A 4 -21.95 22.61 11.71
CA ARG A 4 -21.15 22.35 12.92
C ARG A 4 -21.50 21.09 13.70
N ILE A 5 -22.46 20.29 13.23
CA ILE A 5 -22.96 19.09 13.95
C ILE A 5 -22.53 17.78 13.25
N ALA A 6 -22.26 17.77 11.94
CA ALA A 6 -21.89 16.54 11.23
C ALA A 6 -20.43 16.05 11.45
N ILE A 7 -19.61 16.80 12.19
CA ILE A 7 -18.24 16.36 12.57
C ILE A 7 -18.24 15.67 13.96
N GLN A 8 -19.34 15.76 14.72
CA GLN A 8 -19.31 15.38 16.14
C GLN A 8 -19.61 13.90 16.43
N GLU A 9 -20.09 13.10 15.48
CA GLU A 9 -20.13 11.64 15.68
C GLU A 9 -18.85 11.00 15.16
N HIS A 10 -17.79 11.18 15.95
CA HIS A 10 -16.68 10.26 16.01
C HIS A 10 -17.20 8.87 16.44
N ALA A 11 -17.89 8.18 15.52
CA ALA A 11 -18.14 6.76 15.63
C ALA A 11 -16.79 6.07 15.38
N VAL A 12 -15.93 6.09 16.41
CA VAL A 12 -14.84 5.14 16.57
C VAL A 12 -15.52 3.79 16.65
N ARG A 13 -15.67 3.15 15.50
CA ARG A 13 -16.06 1.75 15.39
C ARG A 13 -14.89 0.94 15.95
N LYS A 14 -14.87 0.75 17.27
CA LYS A 14 -13.92 -0.15 17.93
C LYS A 14 -14.23 -1.56 17.41
N SER A 15 -13.40 -2.08 16.52
CA SER A 15 -13.39 -3.51 16.23
C SER A 15 -12.70 -4.23 17.41
N ASN A 16 -12.97 -5.52 17.59
CA ASN A 16 -12.38 -6.32 18.68
C ASN A 16 -10.85 -6.47 18.63
N LYS A 17 -10.20 -5.88 17.62
CA LYS A 17 -8.76 -5.68 17.52
C LYS A 17 -8.57 -4.18 17.72
N GLU A 18 -7.66 -3.73 18.56
CA GLU A 18 -7.43 -2.32 18.95
C GLU A 18 -7.09 -1.38 17.77
N ILE A 19 -7.98 -1.28 16.79
CA ILE A 19 -7.82 -0.58 15.52
C ILE A 19 -8.50 0.77 15.70
N GLN A 20 -7.68 1.82 15.65
CA GLN A 20 -8.13 3.21 15.67
C GLN A 20 -8.39 3.67 14.23
N TRP A 21 -9.66 3.92 13.91
CA TRP A 21 -10.05 4.45 12.61
C TRP A 21 -9.82 5.96 12.55
N HIS A 22 -8.93 6.39 11.67
CA HIS A 22 -8.65 7.81 11.42
C HIS A 22 -9.18 8.19 10.03
N HIS A 23 -10.06 9.19 9.97
CA HIS A 23 -10.61 9.69 8.72
C HIS A 23 -9.79 10.88 8.22
N ILE A 24 -9.61 10.97 6.90
CA ILE A 24 -8.97 12.11 6.25
C ILE A 24 -9.89 13.33 6.38
N MET A 25 -9.32 14.49 6.70
CA MET A 25 -10.11 15.72 6.79
C MET A 25 -10.68 16.10 5.42
N PRO A 26 -11.93 16.60 5.35
CA PRO A 26 -12.44 17.16 4.11
C PRO A 26 -11.53 18.30 3.65
N TYR A 27 -11.27 18.40 2.35
CA TYR A 27 -10.36 19.39 1.74
C TYR A 27 -8.87 19.25 2.08
N ALA A 28 -8.43 18.10 2.60
CA ALA A 28 -7.02 17.80 2.85
C ALA A 28 -6.45 16.73 1.89
N PRO A 29 -6.32 17.02 0.57
CA PRO A 29 -5.90 16.03 -0.42
C PRO A 29 -4.50 15.47 -0.17
N TRP A 30 -3.63 16.23 0.51
CA TRP A 30 -2.27 15.77 0.83
C TRP A 30 -2.23 14.56 1.77
N GLN A 31 -3.25 14.38 2.62
CA GLN A 31 -3.32 13.25 3.54
C GLN A 31 -3.55 11.92 2.80
N GLY A 32 -4.21 11.96 1.64
CA GLY A 32 -4.47 10.78 0.81
C GLY A 32 -3.38 10.48 -0.23
N ALA A 33 -2.46 11.41 -0.47
CA ALA A 33 -1.51 11.34 -1.58
C ALA A 33 -0.64 10.07 -1.59
N PHE A 34 -0.27 9.54 -0.41
CA PHE A 34 0.46 8.28 -0.32
C PHE A 34 -0.36 7.09 -0.83
N HIS A 35 -1.61 6.96 -0.36
CA HIS A 35 -2.52 5.90 -0.77
C HIS A 35 -2.83 5.99 -2.28
N GLU A 36 -3.01 7.21 -2.81
CA GLU A 36 -3.22 7.42 -4.23
C GLU A 36 -2.03 6.97 -5.08
N ARG A 37 -0.79 7.29 -4.66
CA ARG A 37 0.42 6.81 -5.33
C ARG A 37 0.53 5.29 -5.28
N LEU A 38 0.18 4.67 -4.15
CA LEU A 38 0.19 3.21 -4.02
C LEU A 38 -0.83 2.57 -4.97
N ILE A 39 -2.06 3.08 -5.01
CA ILE A 39 -3.12 2.60 -5.91
C ILE A 39 -2.69 2.77 -7.37
N LYS A 40 -2.03 3.88 -7.72
CA LYS A 40 -1.48 4.10 -9.06
C LYS A 40 -0.47 3.01 -9.45
N SER A 41 0.43 2.65 -8.55
CA SER A 41 1.41 1.57 -8.78
C SER A 41 0.74 0.22 -9.00
N ILE A 42 -0.26 -0.13 -8.18
CA ILE A 42 -1.03 -1.37 -8.30
C ILE A 42 -1.76 -1.42 -9.64
N LYS A 43 -2.50 -0.35 -9.99
CA LYS A 43 -3.23 -0.27 -11.26
C LYS A 43 -2.29 -0.39 -12.45
N HIS A 44 -1.12 0.27 -12.40
CA HIS A 44 -0.14 0.19 -13.48
C HIS A 44 0.39 -1.24 -13.69
N ALA A 45 0.68 -1.96 -12.61
CA ALA A 45 1.08 -3.36 -12.66
C ALA A 45 -0.04 -4.25 -13.21
N LEU A 46 -1.28 -4.00 -12.77
CA LEU A 46 -2.47 -4.72 -13.24
C LEU A 46 -2.70 -4.51 -14.74
N TYR A 47 -2.64 -3.27 -15.23
CA TYR A 47 -2.78 -2.97 -16.67
C TYR A 47 -1.69 -3.66 -17.49
N LYS A 48 -0.46 -3.72 -16.99
CA LYS A 48 0.64 -4.43 -17.68
C LYS A 48 0.41 -5.94 -17.73
N ALA A 49 -0.03 -6.53 -16.63
CA ALA A 49 -0.31 -7.96 -16.54
C ALA A 49 -1.50 -8.35 -17.44
N LEU A 50 -2.59 -7.58 -17.36
CA LEU A 50 -3.83 -7.90 -18.05
C LEU A 50 -3.79 -7.58 -19.56
N ARG A 51 -2.96 -6.63 -19.99
CA ARG A 51 -2.85 -6.25 -21.41
C ARG A 51 -2.35 -7.40 -22.30
N ARG A 52 -1.60 -8.37 -21.75
CA ARG A 52 -1.04 -9.50 -22.51
C ARG A 52 -1.86 -10.79 -22.38
N THR A 53 -2.90 -10.79 -21.56
CA THR A 53 -3.69 -11.98 -21.25
C THR A 53 -5.12 -11.85 -21.78
N THR A 54 -5.58 -12.88 -22.49
CA THR A 54 -6.95 -13.01 -23.00
C THR A 54 -7.88 -13.77 -22.04
N GLN A 55 -7.32 -14.39 -20.99
CA GLN A 55 -8.05 -15.12 -19.97
C GLN A 55 -8.40 -14.21 -18.79
N HIS A 56 -9.68 -13.89 -18.64
CA HIS A 56 -10.21 -13.07 -17.55
C HIS A 56 -10.95 -13.92 -16.50
N SER A 57 -10.42 -15.10 -16.19
CA SER A 57 -10.98 -15.96 -15.14
C SER A 57 -10.73 -15.38 -13.75
N PHE A 58 -11.65 -15.64 -12.82
CA PHE A 58 -11.52 -15.23 -11.42
C PHE A 58 -10.21 -15.72 -10.78
N ASP A 59 -9.89 -16.99 -10.98
CA ASP A 59 -8.69 -17.62 -10.42
C ASP A 59 -7.39 -16.98 -10.95
N HIS A 60 -7.40 -16.64 -12.24
CA HIS A 60 -6.30 -15.90 -12.86
C HIS A 60 -6.17 -14.47 -12.29
N MET A 61 -7.29 -13.77 -12.04
CA MET A 61 -7.24 -12.45 -11.40
C MET A 61 -6.70 -12.50 -9.97
N VAL A 62 -7.09 -13.51 -9.18
CA VAL A 62 -6.54 -13.70 -7.83
C VAL A 62 -5.02 -13.88 -7.90
N THR A 63 -4.56 -14.76 -8.79
CA THR A 63 -3.13 -15.03 -8.98
C THR A 63 -2.36 -13.77 -9.38
N VAL A 64 -2.85 -13.04 -10.39
CA VAL A 64 -2.23 -11.78 -10.85
C VAL A 64 -2.15 -10.75 -9.73
N VAL A 65 -3.20 -10.59 -8.93
CA VAL A 65 -3.19 -9.65 -7.80
C VAL A 65 -2.17 -10.06 -6.74
N THR A 66 -2.08 -11.36 -6.41
CA THR A 66 -1.08 -11.89 -5.48
C THR A 66 0.35 -11.67 -5.98
N GLU A 67 0.62 -11.86 -7.27
CA GLU A 67 1.93 -11.59 -7.86
C GLU A 67 2.29 -10.10 -7.83
N ILE A 68 1.32 -9.22 -8.10
CA ILE A 68 1.50 -7.76 -8.01
C ILE A 68 1.84 -7.37 -6.57
N GLU A 69 1.14 -7.91 -5.58
CA GLU A 69 1.42 -7.68 -4.17
C GLU A 69 2.85 -8.12 -3.81
N ALA A 70 3.22 -9.35 -4.17
CA ALA A 70 4.56 -9.88 -3.93
C ALA A 70 5.65 -9.01 -4.60
N THR A 71 5.40 -8.53 -5.81
CA THR A 71 6.32 -7.67 -6.56
C THR A 71 6.48 -6.30 -5.88
N LEU A 72 5.39 -5.69 -5.43
CA LEU A 72 5.44 -4.40 -4.75
C LEU A 72 6.14 -4.51 -3.40
N ASN A 73 5.90 -5.60 -2.65
CA ASN A 73 6.49 -5.82 -1.33
C ASN A 73 7.97 -6.22 -1.38
N SER A 74 8.44 -6.83 -2.47
CA SER A 74 9.84 -7.23 -2.67
C SER A 74 10.69 -6.17 -3.37
N ARG A 75 10.09 -5.14 -3.97
CA ARG A 75 10.81 -4.09 -4.67
C ARG A 75 11.58 -3.19 -3.68
N PRO A 76 12.89 -2.98 -3.86
CA PRO A 76 13.67 -2.10 -2.98
C PRO A 76 13.20 -0.65 -3.07
N LEU A 77 13.09 0.01 -1.91
CA LEU A 77 12.77 1.42 -1.76
C LEU A 77 14.02 2.31 -1.86
N THR A 78 15.20 1.74 -1.64
CA THR A 78 16.49 2.44 -1.69
C THR A 78 17.21 2.22 -3.02
N TYR A 79 17.96 3.23 -3.47
CA TYR A 79 18.82 3.12 -4.65
C TYR A 79 20.00 2.19 -4.34
N GLN A 80 20.23 1.20 -5.20
CA GLN A 80 21.42 0.37 -5.13
C GLN A 80 22.59 1.13 -5.74
N GLY A 81 23.41 1.76 -4.90
CA GLY A 81 24.69 2.33 -5.31
C GLY A 81 25.64 1.23 -5.79
N SER A 82 26.53 1.55 -6.73
CA SER A 82 27.59 0.66 -7.24
C SER A 82 28.65 0.31 -6.19
N THR A 83 28.61 0.94 -5.01
CA THR A 83 29.52 0.67 -3.91
C THR A 83 29.11 -0.60 -3.18
N LEU A 84 29.86 -1.66 -3.41
CA LEU A 84 29.77 -2.92 -2.66
C LEU A 84 30.10 -2.63 -1.18
N GLY A 85 29.09 -2.51 -0.32
CA GLY A 85 29.30 -2.65 1.13
C GLY A 85 28.51 -1.76 2.11
N THR A 86 27.65 -0.81 1.68
CA THR A 86 27.03 0.11 2.68
C THR A 86 25.54 0.44 2.52
N LEU A 87 24.87 0.02 1.45
CA LEU A 87 23.43 0.30 1.28
C LEU A 87 22.63 -0.99 1.38
N THR A 88 22.19 -1.31 2.60
CA THR A 88 21.19 -2.38 2.83
C THR A 88 19.92 -2.04 2.06
N LEU A 89 19.49 -2.94 1.18
CA LEU A 89 18.26 -2.79 0.41
C LEU A 89 17.06 -2.89 1.37
N ILE A 90 16.34 -1.79 1.57
CA ILE A 90 15.11 -1.78 2.37
C ILE A 90 13.93 -1.99 1.44
N ARG A 91 13.14 -3.02 1.69
CA ARG A 91 11.92 -3.34 0.95
C ARG A 91 10.70 -3.13 1.86
N PRO A 92 9.50 -2.88 1.30
CA PRO A 92 8.31 -2.70 2.12
C PRO A 92 8.01 -3.88 3.07
N ILE A 93 8.32 -5.12 2.66
CA ILE A 93 8.12 -6.29 3.51
C ILE A 93 8.97 -6.30 4.77
N ASP A 94 10.14 -5.64 4.75
CA ASP A 94 11.07 -5.66 5.86
C ASP A 94 10.48 -4.90 7.08
N PHE A 95 9.57 -3.94 6.87
CA PHE A 95 8.85 -3.25 7.95
C PHE A 95 7.83 -4.14 8.69
N LEU A 96 7.42 -5.26 8.09
CA LEU A 96 6.52 -6.24 8.73
C LEU A 96 7.29 -7.31 9.49
N GLN A 97 8.59 -7.43 9.26
CA GLN A 97 9.44 -8.43 9.91
C GLN A 97 10.00 -7.85 11.21
N ARG A 98 9.65 -8.46 12.35
CA ARG A 98 10.08 -8.03 13.70
C ARG A 98 11.60 -8.11 13.95
N ASN A 99 12.37 -8.75 13.06
CA ASN A 99 13.82 -8.89 13.17
C ASN A 99 14.48 -8.55 11.84
N ILE A 100 14.83 -7.28 11.65
CA ILE A 100 15.75 -6.86 10.60
C ILE A 100 17.15 -6.91 11.23
N SER A 101 17.88 -8.00 11.06
CA SER A 101 19.29 -8.07 11.46
C SER A 101 20.13 -7.42 10.38
N PHE A 102 20.58 -6.20 10.64
CA PHE A 102 21.61 -5.52 9.85
C PHE A 102 22.94 -6.23 10.11
N HIS A 103 23.37 -7.07 9.18
CA HIS A 103 24.72 -7.65 9.16
C HIS A 103 25.64 -6.80 8.29
#